data_AF-A0AAE3Y8L3-F1
#
_entry.id   AF-A0AAE3Y8L3-F1
#
_cell.length_a   1.000
_cell.length_b   1.000
_cell.length_c   1.000
_cell.angle_alpha   90.00
_cell.angle_beta   90.00
_cell.angle_gamma   90.00
#
_symmetry.space_group_name_H-M   'P 1'
#
loop_
_entity.id
_entity.type
_entity.pdbx_description
1 polymer ?
#
loop_
_entity_poly.entity_id
_entity_poly.type
_entity_poly.pdbx_seq_one_letter_code
_entity_poly.pdbx_strand_id
1 'polypeptide(L)'
;MKKILLITIGILLCTINSVRACTIFSCSRGGEVFAAANEDDTTPFTRIWYNPSTKDRYGSVCFGGPDMQVASAMNEYGLFFDFAAANYDLSKLKQLNLYKGFLMWDVLGKCKNVKEAIAIIKKYDYNSPSQVLLADKEGNSVLINPEGIIEKKGEFQVNANCNSINGKLSCRRPEIVNEELSASKTVNVDFFKNILNKTHQEGDLPTLYSTICDLKRGIIYVYLFHDYNNVYTIDLKAELKKGYRIENLADHFPVSFAYESFSKNHSLYVKESILQEMKTKGTDSTIDHYLAESNKQLPQNKNLDSALLEVALQLVKYSWNEHTHGGMWDYWFSFPKGYEIQQYHDPNLKSAEKIFKYLSEKENPDPKLKNFIYEMYGYINLIQGDHKTAKEYYNKSVSNPEDSYKVTLIRGKEILSRIK
;
A
#
# COMPACT_ATOMS: atom_id res chain seq x y z
N MET A 1 30.72 41.26 -18.00
CA MET A 1 29.37 40.85 -18.48
C MET A 1 29.53 39.46 -19.07
N LYS A 2 28.88 38.37 -18.68
CA LYS A 2 27.84 38.02 -17.70
C LYS A 2 28.41 36.87 -16.82
N LYS A 3 28.17 36.92 -15.51
CA LYS A 3 28.54 35.82 -14.59
C LYS A 3 27.65 34.62 -14.88
N ILE A 4 28.24 33.48 -15.21
CA ILE A 4 27.56 32.18 -15.27
C ILE A 4 27.37 31.74 -13.82
N LEU A 5 26.13 31.80 -13.34
CA LEU A 5 25.74 31.26 -12.05
C LEU A 5 25.50 29.75 -12.25
N LEU A 6 26.52 28.94 -11.95
CA LEU A 6 26.35 27.50 -11.77
C LEU A 6 25.51 27.28 -10.51
N ILE A 7 24.22 27.00 -10.68
CA ILE A 7 23.37 26.49 -9.60
C ILE A 7 23.64 24.99 -9.53
N THR A 8 24.58 24.61 -8.67
CA THR A 8 24.74 23.24 -8.20
C THR A 8 23.52 22.88 -7.36
N ILE A 9 22.59 22.13 -7.93
CA ILE A 9 21.56 21.41 -7.16
C ILE A 9 22.30 20.33 -6.37
N GLY A 10 22.52 20.58 -5.08
CA GLY A 10 23.02 19.58 -4.15
C GLY A 10 21.97 18.49 -3.99
N ILE A 11 22.22 17.32 -4.57
CA ILE A 11 21.56 16.09 -4.19
C ILE A 11 22.14 15.72 -2.83
N LEU A 12 21.41 16.05 -1.78
CA LEU A 12 21.64 15.49 -0.46
C LEU A 12 21.34 13.99 -0.57
N LEU A 13 22.41 13.20 -0.75
CA LEU A 13 22.41 11.76 -0.48
C LEU A 13 22.27 11.57 1.03
N CYS A 14 21.06 11.83 1.54
CA CYS A 14 20.62 11.22 2.78
C CYS A 14 20.31 9.76 2.45
N THR A 15 21.22 8.85 2.78
CA THR A 15 20.84 7.48 3.12
C THR A 15 20.02 7.57 4.40
N ILE A 16 18.74 7.92 4.27
CA ILE A 16 17.77 7.74 5.34
C ILE A 16 17.57 6.22 5.39
N ASN A 17 18.19 5.55 6.34
CA ASN A 17 17.65 4.28 6.80
C ASN A 17 16.29 4.65 7.40
N SER A 18 15.23 4.58 6.59
CA SER A 18 13.87 4.73 7.09
C SER A 18 13.63 3.63 8.10
N VAL A 19 13.79 3.98 9.38
CA VAL A 19 13.26 3.21 10.49
C VAL A 19 11.76 3.21 10.24
N ARG A 20 11.22 2.09 9.80
CA ARG A 20 9.79 1.83 9.72
C ARG A 20 9.43 1.15 11.04
N ALA A 21 8.36 1.57 11.71
CA ALA A 21 8.19 1.32 13.14
C ALA A 21 6.86 0.66 13.58
N CYS A 22 6.01 0.08 12.74
CA CYS A 22 4.86 -0.76 13.15
C CYS A 22 5.04 -1.73 14.36
N THR A 23 4.04 -1.83 15.24
CA THR A 23 3.91 -2.89 16.28
C THR A 23 2.69 -3.71 16.00
N ILE A 24 2.83 -5.03 15.93
CA ILE A 24 1.74 -5.96 15.64
C ILE A 24 1.76 -7.08 16.70
N PHE A 25 0.61 -7.49 17.20
CA PHE A 25 0.51 -8.61 18.12
C PHE A 25 -0.81 -9.37 17.99
N SER A 26 -0.77 -10.67 18.27
CA SER A 26 -1.95 -11.52 18.38
C SER A 26 -2.04 -12.14 19.77
N CYS A 27 -3.25 -12.39 20.25
CA CYS A 27 -3.48 -13.15 21.49
C CYS A 27 -4.73 -14.01 21.37
N SER A 28 -4.64 -15.23 21.89
CA SER A 28 -5.75 -16.14 22.09
C SER A 28 -5.81 -16.54 23.56
N ARG A 29 -6.79 -16.04 24.31
CA ARG A 29 -6.91 -16.26 25.75
C ARG A 29 -8.36 -16.25 26.19
N GLY A 30 -8.75 -17.19 27.06
CA GLY A 30 -10.10 -17.25 27.62
C GLY A 30 -11.21 -17.39 26.57
N GLY A 31 -10.91 -18.00 25.42
CA GLY A 31 -11.84 -18.15 24.30
C GLY A 31 -11.95 -16.92 23.38
N GLU A 32 -11.28 -15.82 23.70
CA GLU A 32 -11.18 -14.62 22.86
C GLU A 32 -9.93 -14.68 21.98
N VAL A 33 -10.02 -14.17 20.74
CA VAL A 33 -8.90 -14.16 19.79
C VAL A 33 -8.85 -12.83 19.06
N PHE A 34 -7.76 -12.10 19.26
CA PHE A 34 -7.54 -10.78 18.68
C PHE A 34 -6.18 -10.69 17.99
N ALA A 35 -6.11 -9.85 16.97
CA ALA A 35 -4.87 -9.26 16.47
C ALA A 35 -4.97 -7.74 16.55
N ALA A 36 -3.85 -7.05 16.76
CA ALA A 36 -3.81 -5.60 16.82
C ALA A 36 -2.51 -5.05 16.25
N ALA A 37 -2.58 -3.85 15.70
CA ALA A 37 -1.43 -3.20 15.09
C ALA A 37 -1.44 -1.68 15.25
N ASN A 38 -0.26 -1.08 15.39
CA ASN A 38 0.02 0.32 15.08
C ASN A 38 0.74 0.35 13.73
N GLU A 39 0.19 1.07 12.76
CA GLU A 39 0.82 1.29 11.45
C GLU A 39 1.57 2.62 11.45
N ASP A 40 2.89 2.56 11.23
CA ASP A 40 3.76 3.73 11.30
C ASP A 40 4.35 4.06 9.93
N ASP A 41 3.94 5.18 9.37
CA ASP A 41 4.39 5.68 8.06
C ASP A 41 4.30 7.22 8.03
N THR A 42 4.92 7.82 7.02
CA THR A 42 4.87 9.25 6.73
C THR A 42 3.73 9.67 5.80
N THR A 43 3.01 8.73 5.19
CA THR A 43 1.98 9.00 4.17
C THR A 43 0.56 8.95 4.77
N PRO A 44 -0.11 10.08 5.06
CA PRO A 44 -1.37 10.09 5.83
C PRO A 44 -2.56 9.44 5.15
N PHE A 45 -2.49 9.29 3.83
CA PHE A 45 -3.64 9.03 2.96
C PHE A 45 -3.99 7.54 2.88
N THR A 46 -4.16 6.89 4.03
CA THR A 46 -4.53 5.47 4.11
C THR A 46 -5.83 5.19 3.38
N ARG A 47 -5.83 4.14 2.58
CA ARG A 47 -7.00 3.58 1.91
C ARG A 47 -7.51 2.36 2.67
N ILE A 48 -8.82 2.21 2.68
CA ILE A 48 -9.50 0.96 3.05
C ILE A 48 -10.22 0.48 1.80
N TRP A 49 -10.08 -0.80 1.46
CA TRP A 49 -10.87 -1.36 0.36
C TRP A 49 -11.49 -2.69 0.74
N TYR A 50 -12.76 -2.81 0.39
CA TYR A 50 -13.61 -3.95 0.72
C TYR A 50 -13.84 -4.77 -0.54
N ASN A 51 -13.58 -6.06 -0.43
CA ASN A 51 -13.54 -6.98 -1.55
C ASN A 51 -14.57 -8.09 -1.28
N PRO A 52 -15.78 -8.02 -1.85
CA PRO A 52 -16.76 -9.09 -1.74
C PRO A 52 -16.19 -10.43 -2.21
N SER A 53 -16.68 -11.53 -1.64
CA SER A 53 -16.32 -12.88 -2.08
C SER A 53 -16.67 -13.08 -3.55
N THR A 54 -15.80 -13.72 -4.30
CA THR A 54 -16.07 -14.19 -5.66
C THR A 54 -16.15 -15.71 -5.66
N LYS A 55 -16.38 -16.31 -6.84
CA LYS A 55 -16.34 -17.76 -7.00
C LYS A 55 -14.99 -18.36 -6.56
N ASP A 56 -13.91 -17.62 -6.77
CA ASP A 56 -12.55 -18.13 -6.64
C ASP A 56 -11.81 -17.56 -5.41
N ARG A 57 -12.42 -16.63 -4.67
CA ARG A 57 -11.77 -15.91 -3.56
C ARG A 57 -12.74 -15.53 -2.45
N TYR A 58 -12.29 -15.67 -1.21
CA TYR A 58 -12.98 -15.18 -0.02
C TYR A 58 -13.03 -13.66 0.04
N GLY A 59 -14.10 -13.14 0.64
CA GLY A 59 -14.27 -11.73 0.89
C GLY A 59 -13.28 -11.21 1.93
N SER A 60 -12.83 -9.97 1.78
CA SER A 60 -11.82 -9.38 2.67
C SER A 60 -11.89 -7.86 2.72
N VAL A 61 -11.28 -7.30 3.76
CA VAL A 61 -10.95 -5.87 3.83
C VAL A 61 -9.43 -5.72 3.92
N CYS A 62 -8.92 -4.71 3.24
CA CYS A 62 -7.50 -4.40 3.20
C CYS A 62 -7.27 -2.94 3.57
N PHE A 63 -6.13 -2.69 4.20
CA PHE A 63 -5.61 -1.38 4.54
C PHE A 63 -4.27 -1.18 3.84
N GLY A 64 -3.95 0.05 3.46
CA GLY A 64 -2.69 0.37 2.80
C GLY A 64 -2.57 1.82 2.40
N GLY A 65 -1.42 2.18 1.85
CA GLY A 65 -1.17 3.51 1.32
C GLY A 65 -1.96 3.81 0.04
N PRO A 66 -1.88 5.05 -0.46
CA PRO A 66 -2.49 5.43 -1.74
C PRO A 66 -1.86 4.70 -2.95
N ASP A 67 -0.72 4.04 -2.78
CA ASP A 67 -0.15 3.16 -3.80
C ASP A 67 -0.91 1.85 -4.01
N MET A 68 -1.93 1.57 -3.19
CA MET A 68 -2.73 0.34 -3.19
C MET A 68 -1.88 -0.92 -2.93
N GLN A 69 -0.73 -0.76 -2.25
CA GLN A 69 -0.04 -1.89 -1.65
C GLN A 69 -0.80 -2.32 -0.38
N VAL A 70 -1.12 -3.60 -0.27
CA VAL A 70 -1.76 -4.12 0.96
C VAL A 70 -0.73 -4.10 2.09
N ALA A 71 -0.97 -3.27 3.11
CA ALA A 71 -0.20 -3.23 4.35
C ALA A 71 -0.74 -4.23 5.38
N SER A 72 -2.06 -4.31 5.52
CA SER A 72 -2.70 -5.31 6.37
C SER A 72 -4.08 -5.69 5.84
N ALA A 73 -4.56 -6.87 6.25
CA ALA A 73 -5.87 -7.33 5.80
C ALA A 73 -6.48 -8.36 6.75
N MET A 74 -7.80 -8.49 6.67
CA MET A 74 -8.57 -9.58 7.28
C MET A 74 -9.62 -10.11 6.31
N ASN A 75 -9.75 -11.43 6.18
CA ASN A 75 -10.81 -12.05 5.40
C ASN A 75 -12.05 -12.40 6.25
N GLU A 76 -13.15 -12.75 5.57
CA GLU A 76 -14.44 -13.10 6.19
C GLU A 76 -14.39 -14.31 7.14
N TYR A 77 -13.29 -15.08 7.13
CA TYR A 77 -13.05 -16.21 8.02
C TYR A 77 -12.21 -15.86 9.25
N GLY A 78 -11.76 -14.61 9.37
CA GLY A 78 -10.93 -14.15 10.48
C GLY A 78 -9.44 -14.46 10.30
N LEU A 79 -8.98 -14.75 9.08
CA LEU A 79 -7.55 -14.82 8.76
C LEU A 79 -7.03 -13.40 8.57
N PHE A 80 -6.09 -12.99 9.42
CA PHE A 80 -5.49 -11.67 9.46
C PHE A 80 -4.00 -11.75 9.13
N PHE A 81 -3.48 -10.77 8.39
CA PHE A 81 -2.05 -10.53 8.31
C PHE A 81 -1.70 -9.04 8.40
N ASP A 82 -0.47 -8.78 8.83
CA ASP A 82 0.15 -7.46 8.83
C ASP A 82 1.69 -7.58 8.73
N PHE A 83 2.35 -6.60 8.13
CA PHE A 83 3.79 -6.58 7.88
C PHE A 83 4.52 -5.62 8.82
N ALA A 84 5.60 -6.11 9.43
CA ALA A 84 6.61 -5.26 10.02
C ALA A 84 7.84 -5.23 9.11
N ALA A 85 8.37 -4.05 8.80
CA ALA A 85 9.65 -3.94 8.10
C ALA A 85 10.80 -4.62 8.88
N ALA A 86 11.79 -5.17 8.20
CA ALA A 86 12.91 -5.82 8.87
C ALA A 86 14.18 -5.78 8.03
N ASN A 87 15.34 -5.80 8.68
CA ASN A 87 16.64 -5.74 8.00
C ASN A 87 17.17 -7.14 7.70
N TYR A 88 16.52 -7.85 6.78
CA TYR A 88 17.02 -9.13 6.28
C TYR A 88 17.98 -8.93 5.10
N ASP A 89 19.11 -9.63 5.12
CA ASP A 89 20.04 -9.67 4.00
C ASP A 89 19.56 -10.68 2.94
N LEU A 90 18.78 -10.19 1.99
CA LEU A 90 18.20 -11.00 0.91
C LEU A 90 19.26 -11.57 -0.05
N SER A 91 20.49 -11.04 -0.07
CA SER A 91 21.55 -11.56 -0.96
C SER A 91 22.02 -12.96 -0.56
N LYS A 92 21.75 -13.38 0.67
CA LYS A 92 22.06 -14.71 1.18
C LYS A 92 21.06 -15.77 0.73
N LEU A 93 19.89 -15.35 0.22
CA LEU A 93 18.87 -16.25 -0.30
C LEU A 93 19.30 -16.75 -1.70
N LYS A 94 19.64 -18.03 -1.82
CA LYS A 94 20.11 -18.64 -3.08
C LYS A 94 19.00 -19.48 -3.72
N GLN A 95 18.88 -19.42 -5.05
CA GLN A 95 18.01 -20.27 -5.88
C GLN A 95 16.54 -20.29 -5.43
N LEU A 96 15.90 -19.11 -5.44
CA LEU A 96 14.58 -18.92 -4.87
C LEU A 96 13.45 -19.42 -5.79
N ASN A 97 12.56 -20.24 -5.24
CA ASN A 97 11.25 -20.52 -5.80
C ASN A 97 10.28 -19.39 -5.41
N LEU A 98 10.29 -18.30 -6.18
CA LEU A 98 9.48 -17.13 -5.91
C LEU A 98 8.03 -17.31 -6.38
N TYR A 99 7.09 -16.84 -5.56
CA TYR A 99 5.71 -16.68 -5.99
C TYR A 99 5.62 -15.57 -7.07
N LYS A 100 4.87 -15.81 -8.16
CA LYS A 100 4.84 -14.94 -9.35
C LYS A 100 4.01 -13.64 -9.22
N GLY A 101 3.58 -13.30 -8.02
CA GLY A 101 2.74 -12.14 -7.71
C GLY A 101 2.79 -11.83 -6.22
N PHE A 102 1.69 -11.31 -5.66
CA PHE A 102 1.60 -11.10 -4.21
C PHE A 102 1.10 -12.34 -3.47
N LEU A 103 2.01 -13.06 -2.79
CA LEU A 103 1.69 -14.32 -2.09
C LEU A 103 0.57 -14.15 -1.05
N MET A 104 0.62 -13.08 -0.26
CA MET A 104 -0.37 -12.86 0.80
C MET A 104 -1.76 -12.54 0.25
N TRP A 105 -1.86 -12.05 -1.00
CA TRP A 105 -3.15 -11.95 -1.68
C TRP A 105 -3.79 -13.32 -1.85
N ASP A 106 -3.04 -14.30 -2.33
CA ASP A 106 -3.54 -15.65 -2.54
C ASP A 106 -3.86 -16.36 -1.22
N VAL A 107 -3.04 -16.16 -0.19
CA VAL A 107 -3.32 -16.65 1.16
C VAL A 107 -4.65 -16.09 1.67
N LEU A 108 -4.85 -14.78 1.60
CA LEU A 108 -6.07 -14.12 2.07
C LEU A 108 -7.33 -14.60 1.34
N GLY A 109 -7.22 -14.80 0.02
CA GLY A 109 -8.35 -15.18 -0.82
C GLY A 109 -8.67 -16.68 -0.80
N LYS A 110 -7.75 -17.56 -0.39
CA LYS A 110 -7.91 -19.02 -0.52
C LYS A 110 -7.85 -19.78 0.79
N CYS A 111 -7.43 -19.14 1.89
CA CYS A 111 -7.27 -19.80 3.18
C CYS A 111 -8.24 -19.25 4.23
N LYS A 112 -8.79 -20.14 5.05
CA LYS A 112 -9.67 -19.78 6.18
C LYS A 112 -8.90 -19.62 7.49
N ASN A 113 -7.74 -20.26 7.60
CA ASN A 113 -6.93 -20.31 8.82
C ASN A 113 -5.42 -20.42 8.51
N VAL A 114 -4.60 -20.29 9.55
CA VAL A 114 -3.14 -20.33 9.49
C VAL A 114 -2.64 -21.67 8.97
N LYS A 115 -3.30 -22.78 9.30
CA LYS A 115 -2.91 -24.11 8.82
C LYS A 115 -3.00 -24.21 7.28
N GLU A 116 -4.10 -23.76 6.69
CA GLU A 116 -4.25 -23.70 5.23
C GLU A 116 -3.24 -22.75 4.60
N ALA A 117 -3.00 -21.59 5.23
CA ALA A 117 -2.05 -20.60 4.76
C ALA A 117 -0.61 -21.14 4.71
N ILE A 118 -0.15 -21.81 5.78
CA ILE A 118 1.17 -22.43 5.85
C ILE A 118 1.36 -23.44 4.72
N ALA A 119 0.31 -24.20 4.36
CA ALA A 119 0.38 -25.17 3.26
C ALA A 119 0.63 -24.51 1.89
N ILE A 120 0.21 -23.25 1.70
CA ILE A 120 0.54 -22.46 0.50
C ILE A 120 1.93 -21.83 0.64
N ILE A 121 2.20 -21.18 1.77
CA ILE A 121 3.44 -20.40 2.00
C ILE A 121 4.67 -21.29 1.88
N LYS A 122 4.67 -22.49 2.46
CA LYS A 122 5.81 -23.43 2.42
C LYS A 122 6.22 -23.88 1.01
N LYS A 123 5.42 -23.59 -0.02
CA LYS A 123 5.76 -23.90 -1.42
C LYS A 123 6.71 -22.88 -2.03
N TYR A 124 6.88 -21.71 -1.43
CA TYR A 124 7.62 -20.59 -1.99
C TYR A 124 8.59 -20.00 -0.98
N ASP A 125 9.69 -19.44 -1.50
CA ASP A 125 10.64 -18.71 -0.67
C ASP A 125 10.15 -17.29 -0.40
N TYR A 126 10.20 -16.88 0.87
CA TYR A 126 9.81 -15.53 1.28
C TYR A 126 10.96 -14.54 1.03
N ASN A 127 10.84 -13.73 -0.02
CA ASN A 127 11.88 -12.80 -0.46
C ASN A 127 11.45 -11.34 -0.27
N SER A 128 11.35 -10.91 0.99
CA SER A 128 11.00 -9.53 1.33
C SER A 128 11.74 -9.10 2.60
N PRO A 129 12.21 -7.83 2.69
CA PRO A 129 12.86 -7.30 3.89
C PRO A 129 11.79 -6.93 4.93
N SER A 130 10.98 -7.91 5.31
CA SER A 130 9.87 -7.75 6.25
C SER A 130 9.59 -9.06 6.98
N GLN A 131 8.82 -8.96 8.05
CA GLN A 131 8.24 -10.08 8.78
C GLN A 131 6.73 -9.92 8.82
N VAL A 132 6.00 -10.96 8.41
CA VAL A 132 4.54 -11.00 8.46
C VAL A 132 4.12 -11.64 9.78
N LEU A 133 3.18 -11.02 10.49
CA LEU A 133 2.39 -11.73 11.49
C LEU A 133 1.09 -12.18 10.84
N LEU A 134 0.84 -13.48 10.82
CA LEU A 134 -0.39 -14.09 10.34
C LEU A 134 -1.12 -14.74 11.52
N ALA A 135 -2.40 -14.46 11.70
CA ALA A 135 -3.21 -15.01 12.78
C ALA A 135 -4.61 -15.42 12.28
N ASP A 136 -5.25 -16.36 12.97
CA ASP A 136 -6.62 -16.79 12.66
C ASP A 136 -7.54 -16.82 13.88
N LYS A 137 -8.85 -16.98 13.63
CA LYS A 137 -9.89 -17.08 14.66
C LYS A 137 -9.79 -18.31 15.56
N GLU A 138 -9.03 -19.32 15.19
CA GLU A 138 -8.80 -20.52 16.00
C GLU A 138 -7.74 -20.25 17.08
N GLY A 139 -7.07 -19.10 17.01
CA GLY A 139 -6.04 -18.68 17.95
C GLY A 139 -4.64 -19.09 17.51
N ASN A 140 -4.46 -19.60 16.30
CA ASN A 140 -3.12 -19.86 15.77
C ASN A 140 -2.51 -18.56 15.27
N SER A 141 -1.19 -18.43 15.38
CA SER A 141 -0.45 -17.41 14.65
C SER A 141 0.96 -17.88 14.32
N VAL A 142 1.51 -17.29 13.26
CA VAL A 142 2.89 -17.50 12.83
C VAL A 142 3.55 -16.17 12.45
N LEU A 143 4.86 -16.12 12.59
CA LEU A 143 5.71 -15.14 11.93
C LEU A 143 6.30 -15.77 10.67
N ILE A 144 6.30 -15.02 9.57
CA ILE A 144 6.89 -15.45 8.29
C ILE A 144 7.94 -14.43 7.90
N ASN A 145 9.15 -14.89 7.65
CA ASN A 145 10.28 -14.05 7.25
C ASN A 145 11.26 -14.85 6.38
N PRO A 146 12.32 -14.22 5.83
CA PRO A 146 13.33 -14.92 5.03
C PRO A 146 14.06 -16.07 5.72
N GLU A 147 14.06 -16.14 7.04
CA GLU A 147 14.69 -17.22 7.83
C GLU A 147 13.74 -18.39 8.09
N GLY A 148 12.44 -18.23 7.83
CA GLY A 148 11.44 -19.30 7.87
C GLY A 148 10.13 -18.89 8.53
N ILE A 149 9.44 -19.89 9.08
CA ILE A 149 8.15 -19.75 9.75
C ILE A 149 8.33 -20.05 11.25
N ILE A 150 7.90 -19.12 12.10
CA ILE A 150 7.97 -19.25 13.56
C ILE A 150 6.55 -19.33 14.10
N GLU A 151 6.16 -20.51 14.56
CA GLU A 151 4.86 -20.72 15.20
C GLU A 151 4.78 -20.09 16.58
N LYS A 152 3.61 -19.55 16.93
CA LYS A 152 3.34 -19.00 18.25
C LYS A 152 3.57 -20.05 19.33
N LYS A 153 4.25 -19.65 20.41
CA LYS A 153 4.37 -20.43 21.64
C LYS A 153 3.55 -19.75 22.74
N GLY A 154 2.62 -20.49 23.33
CA GLY A 154 1.72 -19.95 24.35
C GLY A 154 0.55 -19.15 23.76
N GLU A 155 0.06 -18.17 24.51
CA GLU A 155 -1.21 -17.50 24.20
C GLU A 155 -1.08 -16.32 23.23
N PHE A 156 0.09 -15.68 23.13
CA PHE A 156 0.29 -14.50 22.29
C PHE A 156 1.60 -14.51 21.48
N GLN A 157 1.67 -13.70 20.43
CA GLN A 157 2.84 -13.52 19.58
C GLN A 157 2.97 -12.03 19.21
N VAL A 158 4.21 -11.52 19.22
CA VAL A 158 4.50 -10.10 18.94
C VAL A 158 5.45 -10.01 17.75
N ASN A 159 5.17 -9.07 16.86
CA ASN A 159 5.98 -8.69 15.73
C ASN A 159 6.22 -7.17 15.78
N ALA A 160 7.45 -6.74 15.61
CA ALA A 160 7.76 -5.33 15.44
C ALA A 160 9.05 -5.17 14.64
N ASN A 161 9.13 -4.05 13.97
CA ASN A 161 10.25 -3.58 13.17
C ASN A 161 11.20 -2.71 14.00
N CYS A 162 11.70 -3.26 15.10
CA CYS A 162 12.70 -2.58 15.90
C CYS A 162 14.10 -3.04 15.49
N ASN A 163 14.94 -2.09 15.07
CA ASN A 163 16.33 -2.38 14.72
C ASN A 163 17.03 -3.01 15.93
N SER A 164 17.90 -3.99 15.69
CA SER A 164 18.83 -4.47 16.73
C SER A 164 20.11 -3.64 16.67
N ILE A 165 20.46 -2.99 17.79
CA ILE A 165 21.72 -2.26 17.97
C ILE A 165 22.50 -3.00 19.05
N ASN A 166 23.67 -3.55 18.70
CA ASN A 166 24.51 -4.34 19.60
C ASN A 166 23.78 -5.51 20.28
N GLY A 167 22.87 -6.17 19.55
CA GLY A 167 22.10 -7.31 20.06
C GLY A 167 20.91 -6.93 20.95
N LYS A 168 20.60 -5.63 21.11
CA LYS A 168 19.40 -5.14 21.83
C LYS A 168 18.45 -4.44 20.88
N LEU A 169 17.14 -4.59 21.12
CA LEU A 169 16.13 -3.84 20.38
C LEU A 169 16.31 -2.34 20.65
N SER A 170 16.27 -1.56 19.58
CA SER A 170 16.34 -0.09 19.62
C SER A 170 15.05 0.56 20.13
N CYS A 171 13.98 -0.21 20.31
CA CYS A 171 12.68 0.27 20.75
C CYS A 171 12.15 -0.62 21.89
N ARG A 172 11.38 -0.01 22.81
CA ARG A 172 10.72 -0.71 23.93
C ARG A 172 9.31 -1.23 23.61
N ARG A 173 8.76 -0.93 22.43
CA ARG A 173 7.36 -1.25 22.10
C ARG A 173 7.05 -2.75 22.23
N PRO A 174 7.85 -3.68 21.67
CA PRO A 174 7.65 -5.12 21.90
C PRO A 174 7.71 -5.50 23.37
N GLU A 175 8.61 -4.91 24.16
CA GLU A 175 8.75 -5.20 25.58
C GLU A 175 7.47 -4.82 26.32
N ILE A 176 6.93 -3.61 26.08
CA ILE A 176 5.66 -3.15 26.65
C ILE A 176 4.52 -4.11 26.28
N VAL A 177 4.41 -4.51 25.01
CA VAL A 177 3.39 -5.47 24.57
C VAL A 177 3.53 -6.81 25.30
N ASN A 178 4.74 -7.35 25.39
CA ASN A 178 5.02 -8.61 26.10
C ASN A 178 4.68 -8.52 27.60
N GLU A 179 5.07 -7.43 28.27
CA GLU A 179 4.81 -7.19 29.70
C GLU A 179 3.31 -7.14 29.98
N GLU A 180 2.55 -6.33 29.23
CA GLU A 180 1.10 -6.18 29.42
C GLU A 180 0.37 -7.50 29.15
N LEU A 181 0.68 -8.18 28.04
CA LEU A 181 0.05 -9.46 27.69
C LEU A 181 0.38 -10.58 28.68
N SER A 182 1.60 -10.61 29.24
CA SER A 182 2.01 -11.60 30.24
C SER A 182 1.35 -11.36 31.59
N ALA A 183 1.16 -10.10 31.98
CA ALA A 183 0.56 -9.73 33.26
C ALA A 183 -0.97 -9.94 33.29
N SER A 184 -1.63 -9.94 32.13
CA SER A 184 -3.09 -10.05 32.07
C SER A 184 -3.57 -11.51 32.05
N LYS A 185 -4.73 -11.76 32.69
CA LYS A 185 -5.46 -13.04 32.63
C LYS A 185 -6.64 -13.03 31.66
N THR A 186 -7.02 -11.87 31.15
CA THR A 186 -8.16 -11.70 30.23
C THR A 186 -7.81 -10.71 29.14
N VAL A 187 -8.44 -10.82 27.98
CA VAL A 187 -8.21 -9.89 26.86
C VAL A 187 -9.55 -9.40 26.33
N ASN A 188 -9.59 -8.14 25.93
CA ASN A 188 -10.73 -7.48 25.30
C ASN A 188 -10.24 -6.26 24.51
N VAL A 189 -11.16 -5.60 23.82
CA VAL A 189 -10.87 -4.44 22.96
C VAL A 189 -10.22 -3.30 23.74
N ASP A 190 -10.73 -2.95 24.93
CA ASP A 190 -10.17 -1.86 25.73
C ASP A 190 -8.75 -2.14 26.22
N PHE A 191 -8.46 -3.39 26.59
CA PHE A 191 -7.12 -3.81 26.96
C PHE A 191 -6.15 -3.65 25.78
N PHE A 192 -6.55 -4.08 24.58
CA PHE A 192 -5.74 -3.95 23.36
C PHE A 192 -5.55 -2.48 22.96
N LYS A 193 -6.61 -1.67 23.07
CA LYS A 193 -6.56 -0.22 22.86
C LYS A 193 -5.54 0.45 23.76
N ASN A 194 -5.49 0.07 25.04
CA ASN A 194 -4.51 0.60 25.99
C ASN A 194 -3.08 0.21 25.63
N ILE A 195 -2.83 -1.01 25.15
CA ILE A 195 -1.51 -1.44 24.67
C ILE A 195 -1.10 -0.60 23.45
N LEU A 196 -1.99 -0.46 22.46
CA LEU A 196 -1.74 0.34 21.26
C LEU A 196 -1.43 1.79 21.62
N ASN A 197 -2.22 2.39 22.53
CA ASN A 197 -1.98 3.73 23.04
C ASN A 197 -0.62 3.87 23.76
N LYS A 198 -0.18 2.87 24.51
CA LYS A 198 1.17 2.88 25.13
C LYS A 198 2.31 2.68 24.13
N THR A 199 2.03 2.22 22.92
CA THR A 199 3.04 1.78 21.94
C THR A 199 2.94 2.49 20.59
N HIS A 200 2.12 3.53 20.48
CA HIS A 200 2.08 4.36 19.28
C HIS A 200 3.35 5.22 19.21
N GLN A 201 3.67 5.67 18.01
CA GLN A 201 4.79 6.55 17.74
C GLN A 201 4.28 7.93 17.33
N GLU A 202 4.94 8.96 17.84
CA GLU A 202 4.79 10.35 17.40
C GLU A 202 6.10 10.82 16.73
N GLY A 203 6.08 12.00 16.09
CA GLY A 203 7.26 12.58 15.45
C GLY A 203 7.35 12.26 13.95
N ASP A 204 8.57 12.02 13.46
CA ASP A 204 8.87 11.95 12.01
C ASP A 204 8.29 10.71 11.30
N LEU A 205 7.97 9.65 12.05
CA LEU A 205 7.30 8.47 11.56
C LEU A 205 6.13 8.12 12.50
N PRO A 206 5.04 8.90 12.46
CA PRO A 206 3.96 8.76 13.40
C PRO A 206 3.14 7.49 13.12
N THR A 207 2.46 6.96 14.14
CA THR A 207 1.39 5.99 13.96
C THR A 207 0.23 6.68 13.24
N LEU A 208 -0.04 6.25 12.01
CA LEU A 208 -1.10 6.78 11.16
C LEU A 208 -2.47 6.27 11.58
N TYR A 209 -2.55 5.00 11.93
CA TYR A 209 -3.74 4.37 12.45
C TYR A 209 -3.40 3.15 13.29
N SER A 210 -4.34 2.75 14.14
CA SER A 210 -4.25 1.52 14.90
C SER A 210 -5.46 0.64 14.63
N THR A 211 -5.26 -0.67 14.54
CA THR A 211 -6.35 -1.64 14.36
C THR A 211 -6.42 -2.63 15.51
N ILE A 212 -7.63 -3.04 15.87
CA ILE A 212 -7.90 -4.22 16.70
C ILE A 212 -8.89 -5.08 15.93
N CYS A 213 -8.46 -6.27 15.52
CA CYS A 213 -9.25 -7.24 14.78
C CYS A 213 -9.75 -8.32 15.75
N ASP A 214 -11.06 -8.36 16.01
CA ASP A 214 -11.73 -9.50 16.63
C ASP A 214 -11.90 -10.59 15.57
N LEU A 215 -10.97 -11.55 15.58
CA LEU A 215 -10.87 -12.56 14.54
C LEU A 215 -12.07 -13.53 14.58
N LYS A 216 -12.71 -13.70 15.74
CA LYS A 216 -13.87 -14.60 15.88
C LYS A 216 -15.15 -13.97 15.37
N ARG A 217 -15.36 -12.69 15.68
CA ARG A 217 -16.59 -11.97 15.36
C ARG A 217 -16.53 -11.27 14.01
N GLY A 218 -15.34 -11.11 13.42
CA GLY A 218 -15.16 -10.40 12.16
C GLY A 218 -15.37 -8.90 12.30
N ILE A 219 -14.96 -8.34 13.44
CA ILE A 219 -15.11 -6.92 13.77
C ILE A 219 -13.72 -6.28 13.82
N ILE A 220 -13.56 -5.12 13.20
CA ILE A 220 -12.31 -4.35 13.26
C ILE A 220 -12.60 -3.00 13.89
N TYR A 221 -11.83 -2.65 14.91
CA TYR A 221 -11.86 -1.32 15.54
C TYR A 221 -10.64 -0.55 15.05
N VAL A 222 -10.88 0.60 14.44
CA VAL A 222 -9.83 1.44 13.87
C VAL A 222 -9.79 2.78 14.61
N TYR A 223 -8.58 3.23 14.92
CA TYR A 223 -8.29 4.53 15.52
C TYR A 223 -7.36 5.28 14.57
N LEU A 224 -7.58 6.58 14.39
CA LEU A 224 -6.79 7.40 13.47
C LEU A 224 -5.81 8.26 14.25
N PHE A 225 -4.55 8.26 13.81
CA PHE A 225 -3.52 9.23 14.19
C PHE A 225 -3.47 9.49 15.70
N HIS A 226 -3.11 8.43 16.46
CA HIS A 226 -3.00 8.41 17.93
C HIS A 226 -4.23 8.92 18.73
N ASP A 227 -5.38 9.13 18.08
CA ASP A 227 -6.64 9.43 18.75
C ASP A 227 -7.40 8.14 19.09
N TYR A 228 -7.25 7.70 20.34
CA TYR A 228 -7.94 6.52 20.88
C TYR A 228 -9.33 6.81 21.47
N ASN A 229 -9.86 8.04 21.31
CA ASN A 229 -11.19 8.41 21.77
C ASN A 229 -12.27 8.18 20.69
N ASN A 230 -11.90 8.38 19.42
CA ASN A 230 -12.80 8.17 18.29
C ASN A 230 -12.49 6.83 17.63
N VAL A 231 -13.51 5.98 17.50
CA VAL A 231 -13.37 4.64 16.90
C VAL A 231 -14.23 4.53 15.65
N TYR A 232 -13.63 4.05 14.57
CA TYR A 232 -14.37 3.55 13.40
C TYR A 232 -14.49 2.02 13.53
N THR A 233 -15.72 1.51 13.61
CA THR A 233 -15.98 0.08 13.74
C THR A 233 -16.47 -0.50 12.42
N ILE A 234 -15.76 -1.51 11.94
CA ILE A 234 -16.07 -2.25 10.73
C ILE A 234 -16.65 -3.61 11.13
N ASP A 235 -17.93 -3.84 10.82
CA ASP A 235 -18.48 -5.20 10.75
C ASP A 235 -18.19 -5.74 9.35
N LEU A 236 -17.20 -6.63 9.24
CA LEU A 236 -16.72 -7.08 7.94
C LEU A 236 -17.83 -7.74 7.12
N LYS A 237 -18.70 -8.53 7.76
CA LYS A 237 -19.79 -9.21 7.06
C LYS A 237 -20.84 -8.23 6.55
N ALA A 238 -21.16 -7.20 7.32
CA ALA A 238 -22.08 -6.14 6.89
C ALA A 238 -21.47 -5.30 5.76
N GLU A 239 -20.20 -4.92 5.89
CA GLU A 239 -19.47 -4.12 4.93
C GLU A 239 -19.28 -4.84 3.57
N LEU A 240 -19.03 -6.16 3.56
CA LEU A 240 -18.87 -6.92 2.32
C LEU A 240 -20.16 -7.03 1.50
N LYS A 241 -21.34 -6.93 2.13
CA LYS A 241 -22.64 -6.92 1.43
C LYS A 241 -22.89 -5.65 0.62
N LYS A 242 -22.17 -4.56 0.93
CA LYS A 242 -22.30 -3.28 0.22
C LYS A 242 -21.59 -3.27 -1.14
N GLY A 243 -20.93 -4.36 -1.50
CA GLY A 243 -20.17 -4.45 -2.75
C GLY A 243 -18.74 -3.93 -2.60
N TYR A 244 -18.01 -3.98 -3.72
CA TYR A 244 -16.65 -3.48 -3.81
C TYR A 244 -16.63 -1.96 -3.62
N ARG A 245 -15.65 -1.46 -2.87
CA ARG A 245 -15.39 -0.02 -2.74
C ARG A 245 -14.01 0.25 -2.16
N ILE A 246 -13.49 1.43 -2.46
CA ILE A 246 -12.31 2.02 -1.85
C ILE A 246 -12.74 3.31 -1.14
N GLU A 247 -12.26 3.50 0.08
CA GLU A 247 -12.53 4.66 0.92
C GLU A 247 -11.22 5.24 1.46
N ASN A 248 -11.20 6.54 1.75
CA ASN A 248 -10.11 7.11 2.56
C ASN A 248 -10.42 6.84 4.03
N LEU A 249 -9.46 6.33 4.79
CA LEU A 249 -9.66 6.03 6.21
C LEU A 249 -10.07 7.29 7.00
N ALA A 250 -9.45 8.43 6.71
CA ALA A 250 -9.69 9.67 7.44
C ALA A 250 -11.11 10.24 7.27
N ASP A 251 -11.84 9.86 6.21
CA ASP A 251 -13.21 10.32 5.97
C ASP A 251 -14.21 9.77 7.03
N HIS A 252 -13.79 8.75 7.81
CA HIS A 252 -14.59 8.14 8.89
C HIS A 252 -14.39 8.75 10.28
N PHE A 253 -13.54 9.77 10.39
CA PHE A 253 -13.18 10.38 11.67
C PHE A 253 -13.56 11.86 11.71
N PRO A 254 -13.81 12.43 12.90
CA PRO A 254 -13.94 13.87 13.04
C PRO A 254 -12.64 14.56 12.62
N VAL A 255 -12.78 15.76 12.07
CA VAL A 255 -11.64 16.60 11.68
C VAL A 255 -10.81 16.91 12.92
N SER A 256 -9.49 16.68 12.84
CA SER A 256 -8.54 17.10 13.86
C SER A 256 -7.46 17.98 13.24
N PHE A 257 -7.10 19.05 13.95
CA PHE A 257 -6.04 19.97 13.49
C PHE A 257 -4.70 19.25 13.35
N ALA A 258 -4.41 18.26 14.21
CA ALA A 258 -3.17 17.49 14.17
C ALA A 258 -3.04 16.70 12.86
N TYR A 259 -4.07 15.92 12.49
CA TYR A 259 -4.05 15.15 11.25
C TYR A 259 -4.15 16.04 10.01
N GLU A 260 -4.93 17.13 10.06
CA GLU A 260 -5.03 18.09 8.96
C GLU A 260 -3.68 18.78 8.69
N SER A 261 -2.99 19.23 9.74
CA SER A 261 -1.66 19.83 9.62
C SER A 261 -0.64 18.83 9.07
N PHE A 262 -0.64 17.59 9.57
CA PHE A 262 0.23 16.53 9.09
C PHE A 262 -0.01 16.22 7.60
N SER A 263 -1.27 16.05 7.21
CA SER A 263 -1.65 15.72 5.82
C SER A 263 -1.41 16.86 4.83
N LYS A 264 -1.68 18.11 5.20
CA LYS A 264 -1.44 19.28 4.33
C LYS A 264 0.02 19.50 3.96
N ASN A 265 0.94 19.08 4.83
CA ASN A 265 2.38 19.23 4.60
C ASN A 265 2.96 18.11 3.72
N HIS A 266 2.18 17.08 3.39
CA HIS A 266 2.62 15.98 2.54
C HIS A 266 2.55 16.35 1.05
N SER A 267 3.53 15.89 0.26
CA SER A 267 3.62 16.20 -1.18
C SER A 267 2.40 15.75 -2.00
N LEU A 268 1.76 14.65 -1.58
CA LEU A 268 0.55 14.12 -2.21
C LEU A 268 -0.74 14.90 -1.86
N TYR A 269 -0.70 15.91 -0.99
CA TYR A 269 -1.92 16.64 -0.58
C TYR A 269 -2.66 17.28 -1.76
N VAL A 270 -1.93 17.83 -2.74
CA VAL A 270 -2.55 18.43 -3.94
C VAL A 270 -3.27 17.37 -4.76
N LYS A 271 -2.66 16.19 -4.96
CA LYS A 271 -3.30 15.05 -5.63
C LYS A 271 -4.60 14.65 -4.93
N GLU A 272 -4.57 14.53 -3.61
CA GLU A 272 -5.76 14.15 -2.81
C GLU A 272 -6.86 15.22 -2.87
N SER A 273 -6.48 16.50 -2.90
CA SER A 273 -7.43 17.61 -3.08
C SER A 273 -8.12 17.54 -4.45
N ILE A 274 -7.37 17.22 -5.51
CA ILE A 274 -7.95 17.02 -6.86
C ILE A 274 -8.91 15.83 -6.86
N LEU A 275 -8.53 14.69 -6.27
CA LEU A 275 -9.39 13.51 -6.19
C LEU A 275 -10.68 13.78 -5.40
N GLN A 276 -10.59 14.59 -4.34
CA GLN A 276 -11.77 15.00 -3.57
C GLN A 276 -12.67 15.95 -4.37
N GLU A 277 -12.08 16.87 -5.14
CA GLU A 277 -12.82 17.72 -6.08
C GLU A 277 -13.54 16.88 -7.14
N MET A 278 -12.89 15.85 -7.69
CA MET A 278 -13.51 14.91 -8.65
C MET A 278 -14.77 14.25 -8.09
N LYS A 279 -14.77 13.85 -6.80
CA LYS A 279 -15.95 13.28 -6.14
C LYS A 279 -17.12 14.27 -6.02
N THR A 280 -16.84 15.56 -5.88
CA THR A 280 -17.85 16.59 -5.59
C THR A 280 -18.34 17.37 -6.81
N LYS A 281 -17.44 17.64 -7.77
CA LYS A 281 -17.71 18.42 -8.99
C LYS A 281 -17.76 17.58 -10.27
N GLY A 282 -17.40 16.30 -10.19
CA GLY A 282 -17.31 15.38 -11.31
C GLY A 282 -15.90 15.24 -11.86
N THR A 283 -15.57 14.05 -12.35
CA THR A 283 -14.22 13.69 -12.84
C THR A 283 -13.80 14.52 -14.05
N ASP A 284 -14.60 14.53 -15.12
CA ASP A 284 -14.21 15.16 -16.39
C ASP A 284 -14.02 16.67 -16.25
N SER A 285 -14.96 17.35 -15.57
CA SER A 285 -14.92 18.80 -15.31
C SER A 285 -13.69 19.19 -14.49
N THR A 286 -13.36 18.41 -13.48
CA THR A 286 -12.19 18.64 -12.62
C THR A 286 -10.89 18.46 -13.41
N ILE A 287 -10.78 17.40 -14.21
CA ILE A 287 -9.60 17.18 -15.06
C ILE A 287 -9.44 18.33 -16.06
N ASP A 288 -10.51 18.72 -16.76
CA ASP A 288 -10.45 19.84 -17.71
C ASP A 288 -9.99 21.15 -17.05
N HIS A 289 -10.49 21.43 -15.84
CA HIS A 289 -10.05 22.58 -15.07
C HIS A 289 -8.54 22.55 -14.79
N TYR A 290 -8.02 21.46 -14.23
CA TYR A 290 -6.60 21.39 -13.85
C TYR A 290 -5.64 21.28 -15.05
N LEU A 291 -6.07 20.66 -16.17
CA LEU A 291 -5.28 20.71 -17.40
C LEU A 291 -5.18 22.14 -17.94
N ALA A 292 -6.29 22.90 -17.90
CA ALA A 292 -6.29 24.31 -18.31
C ALA A 292 -5.41 25.17 -17.37
N GLU A 293 -5.47 24.96 -16.05
CA GLU A 293 -4.60 25.66 -15.10
C GLU A 293 -3.12 25.31 -15.29
N SER A 294 -2.79 24.05 -15.54
CA SER A 294 -1.41 23.63 -15.80
C SER A 294 -0.86 24.29 -17.06
N ASN A 295 -1.69 24.44 -18.10
CA ASN A 295 -1.28 25.04 -19.36
C ASN A 295 -0.91 26.52 -19.25
N LYS A 296 -1.40 27.24 -18.23
CA LYS A 296 -1.05 28.66 -18.01
C LYS A 296 0.39 28.88 -17.55
N GLN A 297 1.09 27.83 -17.10
CA GLN A 297 2.50 27.88 -16.65
C GLN A 297 2.81 28.99 -15.62
N LEU A 298 1.83 29.33 -14.76
CA LEU A 298 2.01 30.34 -13.72
C LEU A 298 2.88 29.78 -12.57
N PRO A 299 3.70 30.60 -11.88
CA PRO A 299 4.58 30.13 -10.81
C PRO A 299 3.87 29.34 -9.69
N GLN A 300 2.63 29.73 -9.35
CA GLN A 300 1.79 29.03 -8.37
C GLN A 300 1.36 27.62 -8.81
N ASN A 301 1.38 27.33 -10.11
CA ASN A 301 0.96 26.05 -10.69
C ASN A 301 2.16 25.11 -10.95
N LYS A 302 3.37 25.46 -10.51
CA LYS A 302 4.60 24.70 -10.81
C LYS A 302 4.57 23.22 -10.40
N ASN A 303 3.74 22.86 -9.40
CA ASN A 303 3.60 21.48 -8.92
C ASN A 303 2.42 20.74 -9.55
N LEU A 304 1.65 21.39 -10.42
CA LEU A 304 0.39 20.83 -10.91
C LEU A 304 0.59 19.67 -11.88
N ASP A 305 1.63 19.69 -12.71
CA ASP A 305 1.95 18.55 -13.60
C ASP A 305 2.30 17.29 -12.79
N SER A 306 3.06 17.45 -11.72
CA SER A 306 3.37 16.34 -10.81
C SER A 306 2.11 15.83 -10.10
N ALA A 307 1.24 16.72 -9.63
CA ALA A 307 -0.02 16.32 -9.01
C ALA A 307 -0.95 15.61 -10.00
N LEU A 308 -1.05 16.09 -11.24
CA LEU A 308 -1.83 15.47 -12.32
C LEU A 308 -1.30 14.08 -12.68
N LEU A 309 0.03 13.91 -12.76
CA LEU A 309 0.64 12.60 -12.96
C LEU A 309 0.22 11.62 -11.85
N GLU A 310 0.31 12.06 -10.59
CA GLU A 310 -0.11 11.25 -9.45
C GLU A 310 -1.62 10.93 -9.45
N VAL A 311 -2.47 11.86 -9.91
CA VAL A 311 -3.92 11.62 -10.10
C VAL A 311 -4.13 10.54 -11.15
N ALA A 312 -3.46 10.65 -12.30
CA ALA A 312 -3.58 9.67 -13.38
C ALA A 312 -3.13 8.27 -12.93
N LEU A 313 -2.02 8.19 -12.19
CA LEU A 313 -1.56 6.94 -11.59
C LEU A 313 -2.56 6.37 -10.57
N GLN A 314 -3.19 7.23 -9.75
CA GLN A 314 -4.20 6.78 -8.79
C GLN A 314 -5.43 6.19 -9.48
N LEU A 315 -5.88 6.81 -10.57
CA LEU A 315 -7.02 6.32 -11.36
C LEU A 315 -6.73 4.95 -11.98
N VAL A 316 -5.51 4.72 -12.48
CA VAL A 316 -5.08 3.40 -12.95
C VAL A 316 -5.08 2.38 -11.80
N LYS A 317 -4.57 2.75 -10.62
CA LYS A 317 -4.56 1.87 -9.43
C LYS A 317 -5.98 1.50 -8.99
N TYR A 318 -6.91 2.44 -8.95
CA TYR A 318 -8.31 2.18 -8.60
C TYR A 318 -8.99 1.25 -9.60
N SER A 319 -8.85 1.56 -10.89
CA SER A 319 -9.32 0.69 -11.97
C SER A 319 -8.77 -0.74 -11.82
N TRP A 320 -7.45 -0.89 -11.71
CA TRP A 320 -6.85 -2.21 -11.57
C TRP A 320 -7.34 -2.95 -10.32
N ASN A 321 -7.41 -2.27 -9.18
CA ASN A 321 -7.84 -2.88 -7.93
C ASN A 321 -9.27 -3.41 -8.02
N GLU A 322 -10.18 -2.67 -8.65
CA GLU A 322 -11.58 -3.11 -8.85
C GLU A 322 -11.67 -4.34 -9.76
N HIS A 323 -11.04 -4.27 -10.93
CA HIS A 323 -11.06 -5.37 -11.92
C HIS A 323 -10.30 -6.62 -11.47
N THR A 324 -9.44 -6.51 -10.44
CA THR A 324 -8.76 -7.65 -9.81
C THR A 324 -9.33 -8.02 -8.44
N HIS A 325 -10.49 -7.47 -8.08
CA HIS A 325 -11.23 -7.75 -6.85
C HIS A 325 -10.40 -7.50 -5.56
N GLY A 326 -9.62 -6.41 -5.55
CA GLY A 326 -8.79 -5.98 -4.43
C GLY A 326 -7.29 -6.23 -4.60
N GLY A 327 -6.87 -6.76 -5.75
CA GLY A 327 -5.48 -7.05 -6.05
C GLY A 327 -4.63 -5.79 -6.18
N MET A 328 -3.36 -5.92 -5.84
CA MET A 328 -2.39 -4.85 -6.10
C MET A 328 -2.04 -4.77 -7.59
N TRP A 329 -1.56 -3.62 -8.02
CA TRP A 329 -1.17 -3.39 -9.41
C TRP A 329 0.13 -4.12 -9.75
N ASP A 330 0.02 -5.40 -10.13
CA ASP A 330 1.18 -6.28 -10.35
C ASP A 330 2.19 -5.72 -11.37
N TYR A 331 1.73 -4.97 -12.37
CA TYR A 331 2.59 -4.27 -13.33
C TYR A 331 3.43 -3.17 -12.67
N TRP A 332 2.88 -2.45 -11.68
CA TRP A 332 3.61 -1.46 -10.90
C TRP A 332 4.83 -2.07 -10.20
N PHE A 333 4.62 -3.23 -9.58
CA PHE A 333 5.64 -3.98 -8.84
C PHE A 333 6.51 -4.89 -9.72
N SER A 334 6.32 -4.87 -11.04
CA SER A 334 7.07 -5.68 -12.00
C SER A 334 6.99 -7.19 -11.72
N PHE A 335 5.89 -7.65 -11.12
CA PHE A 335 5.69 -9.07 -10.92
C PHE A 335 5.48 -9.79 -12.26
N PRO A 336 5.90 -11.06 -12.40
CA PRO A 336 5.73 -11.80 -13.64
C PRO A 336 4.28 -11.81 -14.17
N LYS A 337 3.29 -11.93 -13.28
CA LYS A 337 1.86 -11.85 -13.64
C LYS A 337 1.42 -10.46 -14.11
N GLY A 338 2.14 -9.40 -13.73
CA GLY A 338 1.84 -8.02 -14.13
C GLY A 338 2.00 -7.75 -15.62
N TYR A 339 2.69 -8.63 -16.35
CA TYR A 339 2.85 -8.55 -17.81
C TYR A 339 1.80 -9.35 -18.59
N GLU A 340 0.89 -10.04 -17.90
CA GLU A 340 -0.26 -10.75 -18.47
C GLU A 340 -1.47 -9.80 -18.51
N ILE A 341 -1.34 -8.70 -19.26
CA ILE A 341 -2.33 -7.63 -19.29
C ILE A 341 -3.59 -8.11 -20.03
N GLN A 342 -4.71 -8.07 -19.32
CA GLN A 342 -6.03 -8.34 -19.89
C GLN A 342 -6.68 -7.04 -20.36
N GLN A 343 -7.38 -7.10 -21.48
CA GLN A 343 -8.08 -5.95 -22.03
C GLN A 343 -9.39 -5.71 -21.27
N TYR A 344 -9.62 -4.47 -20.85
CA TYR A 344 -10.90 -4.02 -20.30
C TYR A 344 -11.05 -2.51 -20.44
N HIS A 345 -12.27 -2.01 -20.26
CA HIS A 345 -12.58 -0.59 -20.35
C HIS A 345 -13.10 -0.09 -19.00
N ASP A 346 -12.63 1.08 -18.58
CA ASP A 346 -12.99 1.69 -17.31
C ASP A 346 -12.99 3.23 -17.43
N PRO A 347 -13.99 3.94 -16.86
CA PRO A 347 -14.01 5.40 -16.87
C PRO A 347 -12.76 6.05 -16.23
N ASN A 348 -12.17 5.41 -15.22
CA ASN A 348 -10.94 5.90 -14.60
C ASN A 348 -9.75 5.79 -15.57
N LEU A 349 -9.67 4.74 -16.39
CA LEU A 349 -8.61 4.61 -17.40
C LEU A 349 -8.74 5.67 -18.49
N LYS A 350 -9.95 5.94 -18.97
CA LYS A 350 -10.22 7.03 -19.93
C LYS A 350 -9.79 8.40 -19.36
N SER A 351 -10.09 8.62 -18.09
CA SER A 351 -9.72 9.85 -17.37
C SER A 351 -8.20 9.97 -17.20
N ALA A 352 -7.53 8.88 -16.83
CA ALA A 352 -6.08 8.81 -16.73
C ALA A 352 -5.41 9.03 -18.10
N GLU A 353 -5.94 8.41 -19.17
CA GLU A 353 -5.45 8.55 -20.54
C GLU A 353 -5.39 10.02 -20.97
N LYS A 354 -6.45 10.79 -20.69
CA LYS A 354 -6.51 12.23 -21.00
C LYS A 354 -5.37 13.01 -20.34
N ILE A 355 -5.07 12.70 -19.08
CA ILE A 355 -3.97 13.34 -18.33
C ILE A 355 -2.62 12.89 -18.87
N PHE A 356 -2.40 11.59 -19.06
CA PHE A 356 -1.14 11.06 -19.58
C PHE A 356 -0.83 11.57 -20.98
N LYS A 357 -1.84 11.66 -21.85
CA LYS A 357 -1.71 12.26 -23.19
C LYS A 357 -1.22 13.70 -23.07
N TYR A 358 -1.92 14.53 -22.29
CA TYR A 358 -1.54 15.94 -22.05
C TYR A 358 -0.10 16.06 -21.56
N LEU A 359 0.28 15.28 -20.54
CA LEU A 359 1.64 15.31 -19.97
C LEU A 359 2.70 14.80 -20.95
N SER A 360 2.36 13.83 -21.80
CA SER A 360 3.28 13.27 -22.80
C SER A 360 3.62 14.25 -23.94
N GLU A 361 2.69 15.15 -24.26
CA GLU A 361 2.83 16.16 -25.31
C GLU A 361 3.60 17.41 -24.82
N LYS A 362 3.70 17.62 -23.50
CA LYS A 362 4.47 18.72 -22.92
C LYS A 362 5.97 18.51 -23.03
N GLU A 363 6.69 19.62 -23.11
CA GLU A 363 8.12 19.64 -22.85
C GLU A 363 8.37 19.30 -21.38
N ASN A 364 9.31 18.38 -21.14
CA ASN A 364 9.73 17.98 -19.81
C ASN A 364 11.26 17.97 -19.78
N PRO A 365 11.91 18.76 -18.91
CA PRO A 365 13.37 18.81 -18.83
C PRO A 365 13.97 17.54 -18.22
N ASP A 366 13.17 16.69 -17.56
CA ASP A 366 13.59 15.38 -17.06
C ASP A 366 13.22 14.28 -18.09
N PRO A 367 14.20 13.78 -18.86
CA PRO A 367 13.94 12.76 -19.87
C PRO A 367 13.50 11.42 -19.26
N LYS A 368 13.93 11.08 -18.03
CA LYS A 368 13.51 9.84 -17.34
C LYS A 368 12.06 9.89 -16.95
N LEU A 369 11.62 11.02 -16.39
CA LEU A 369 10.20 11.24 -16.10
C LEU A 369 9.36 11.23 -17.38
N LYS A 370 9.85 11.84 -18.47
CA LYS A 370 9.15 11.83 -19.77
C LYS A 370 8.96 10.41 -20.31
N ASN A 371 10.01 9.58 -20.26
CA ASN A 371 9.93 8.19 -20.72
C ASN A 371 9.04 7.32 -19.82
N PHE A 372 8.98 7.59 -18.52
CA PHE A 372 8.00 6.98 -17.62
C PHE A 372 6.56 7.38 -17.98
N ILE A 373 6.30 8.65 -18.31
CA ILE A 373 4.98 9.09 -18.77
C ILE A 373 4.58 8.38 -20.08
N TYR A 374 5.52 8.22 -21.02
CA TYR A 374 5.28 7.44 -22.23
C TYR A 374 4.96 5.97 -21.92
N GLU A 375 5.67 5.35 -20.97
CA GLU A 375 5.39 3.99 -20.54
C GLU A 375 3.96 3.86 -19.99
N MET A 376 3.55 4.75 -19.09
CA MET A 376 2.20 4.72 -18.49
C MET A 376 1.11 5.01 -19.53
N TYR A 377 1.36 5.92 -20.47
CA TYR A 377 0.42 6.16 -21.57
C TYR A 377 0.30 4.94 -22.48
N GLY A 378 1.42 4.28 -22.79
CA GLY A 378 1.43 3.01 -23.53
C GLY A 378 0.68 1.89 -22.80
N TYR A 379 0.86 1.80 -21.48
CA TYR A 379 0.17 0.83 -20.62
C TYR A 379 -1.35 0.98 -20.67
N ILE A 380 -1.87 2.21 -20.53
CA ILE A 380 -3.31 2.47 -20.57
C ILE A 380 -3.91 2.14 -21.94
N ASN A 381 -3.23 2.52 -23.02
CA ASN A 381 -3.66 2.20 -24.37
C ASN A 381 -3.67 0.69 -24.61
N LEU A 382 -2.71 -0.04 -24.05
CA LEU A 382 -2.66 -1.50 -24.14
C LEU A 382 -3.87 -2.14 -23.44
N ILE A 383 -4.18 -1.74 -22.20
CA ILE A 383 -5.35 -2.26 -21.47
C ILE A 383 -6.65 -1.97 -22.21
N GLN A 384 -6.77 -0.79 -22.83
CA GLN A 384 -7.98 -0.40 -23.56
C GLN A 384 -8.04 -1.03 -24.98
N GLY A 385 -6.99 -1.73 -25.42
CA GLY A 385 -6.95 -2.44 -26.70
C GLY A 385 -6.42 -1.64 -27.88
N ASP A 386 -5.92 -0.42 -27.69
CA ASP A 386 -5.19 0.32 -28.72
C ASP A 386 -3.72 -0.13 -28.75
N HIS A 387 -3.50 -1.28 -29.38
CA HIS A 387 -2.17 -1.87 -29.49
C HIS A 387 -1.21 -1.01 -30.32
N LYS A 388 -1.73 -0.21 -31.27
CA LYS A 388 -0.91 0.64 -32.13
C LYS A 388 -0.30 1.76 -31.31
N THR A 389 -1.12 2.50 -30.58
CA THR A 389 -0.66 3.58 -29.70
C THR A 389 0.20 3.02 -28.57
N ALA A 390 -0.19 1.88 -27.97
CA ALA A 390 0.62 1.21 -26.96
C ALA A 390 2.05 0.91 -27.45
N LYS A 391 2.17 0.26 -28.62
CA LYS A 391 3.47 -0.09 -29.21
C LYS A 391 4.31 1.14 -29.52
N GLU A 392 3.71 2.21 -30.04
CA GLU A 392 4.41 3.47 -30.29
C GLU A 392 5.03 4.04 -29.01
N TYR A 393 4.24 4.17 -27.95
CA TYR A 393 4.67 4.81 -26.72
C TYR A 393 5.60 3.95 -25.87
N TYR A 394 5.44 2.63 -25.90
CA TYR A 394 6.45 1.74 -25.33
C TYR A 394 7.79 1.86 -26.05
N ASN A 395 7.82 1.93 -27.39
CA ASN A 395 9.07 2.18 -28.13
C ASN A 395 9.71 3.51 -27.75
N LYS A 396 8.92 4.58 -27.61
CA LYS A 396 9.41 5.88 -27.11
C LYS A 396 9.99 5.76 -25.69
N SER A 397 9.33 5.02 -24.79
CA SER A 397 9.76 4.87 -23.40
C SER A 397 11.08 4.12 -23.21
N VAL A 398 11.54 3.37 -24.21
CA VAL A 398 12.78 2.56 -24.13
C VAL A 398 13.82 2.92 -25.17
N SER A 399 13.60 3.97 -25.98
CA SER A 399 14.43 4.30 -27.13
C SER A 399 15.86 4.67 -26.74
N ASN A 400 16.04 5.36 -25.61
CA ASN A 400 17.34 5.65 -25.03
C ASN A 400 17.42 5.12 -23.58
N PRO A 401 18.21 4.06 -23.32
CA PRO A 401 18.39 3.50 -21.98
C PRO A 401 18.88 4.49 -20.91
N GLU A 402 19.74 5.44 -21.27
CA GLU A 402 20.28 6.43 -20.31
C GLU A 402 19.21 7.42 -19.83
N ASP A 403 18.24 7.67 -20.70
CA ASP A 403 17.11 8.58 -20.47
C ASP A 403 15.92 7.87 -19.83
N SER A 404 16.08 6.65 -19.31
CA SER A 404 14.96 5.87 -18.77
C SER A 404 15.26 5.35 -17.37
N TYR A 405 14.24 5.29 -16.52
CA TYR A 405 14.36 4.54 -15.27
C TYR A 405 14.58 3.06 -15.59
N LYS A 406 15.41 2.38 -14.78
CA LYS A 406 15.70 0.94 -14.96
C LYS A 406 14.41 0.10 -14.99
N VAL A 407 13.44 0.42 -14.13
CA VAL A 407 12.14 -0.27 -14.10
C VAL A 407 11.34 -0.07 -15.39
N THR A 408 11.29 1.17 -15.91
CA THR A 408 10.64 1.49 -17.18
C THR A 408 11.25 0.71 -18.35
N LEU A 409 12.58 0.59 -18.39
CA LEU A 409 13.25 -0.22 -19.42
C LEU A 409 12.88 -1.70 -19.35
N ILE A 410 12.85 -2.26 -18.13
CA ILE A 410 12.52 -3.68 -17.92
C ILE A 410 11.09 -3.94 -18.37
N ARG A 411 10.13 -3.18 -17.83
CA ARG A 411 8.71 -3.36 -18.14
C ARG A 411 8.40 -3.07 -19.61
N GLY A 412 8.96 -1.99 -20.16
CA GLY A 412 8.74 -1.62 -21.56
C GLY A 412 9.26 -2.67 -22.54
N LYS A 413 10.47 -3.21 -22.32
CA LYS A 413 11.02 -4.29 -23.15
C LYS A 413 10.21 -5.59 -23.03
N GLU A 414 9.79 -5.92 -21.81
CA GLU A 414 8.96 -7.10 -21.57
C GLU A 414 7.63 -7.01 -22.33
N ILE A 415 6.96 -5.87 -22.27
CA ILE A 415 5.69 -5.65 -22.98
C ILE A 415 5.89 -5.62 -24.50
N LEU A 416 6.92 -4.95 -25.01
CA LEU A 416 7.22 -4.95 -26.46
C LEU A 416 7.49 -6.35 -27.02
N SER A 417 8.02 -7.26 -26.20
CA SER A 417 8.21 -8.66 -26.62
C SER A 417 6.89 -9.44 -26.75
N ARG A 418 5.80 -8.94 -26.15
CA ARG A 418 4.48 -9.58 -26.08
C ARG A 418 3.44 -8.94 -26.99
N ILE A 419 3.53 -7.64 -27.25
CA ILE A 419 2.64 -6.93 -28.19
C ILE A 419 2.99 -7.38 -29.62
N LYS A 420 2.04 -8.02 -30.29
CA LYS A 420 2.16 -8.39 -31.71
C LYS A 420 2.05 -7.17 -32.61
#